data_AF-A0A2W6B650-F1
#
_entry.id   AF-A0A2W6B650-F1
#
_cell.length_a   1.000
_cell.length_b   1.000
_cell.length_c   1.000
_cell.angle_alpha   90.00
_cell.angle_beta   90.00
_cell.angle_gamma   90.00
#
_symmetry.space_group_name_H-M   'P 1'
#
loop_
_entity.id
_entity.type
_entity.pdbx_description
1 polymer ?
#
loop_
_entity_poly.entity_id
_entity_poly.type
_entity_poly.pdbx_seq_one_letter_code
_entity_poly.pdbx_strand_id
1 'polypeptide(L)'
;MLRSPRLVTLVIALLLLTLLPAAERPPLTHAAGVGIRWAWYVTYDSKSFDSLSANVGSLDIVSPWYYKLDGAGNVIGSATPAVDNLLRAHHVKILPMIQNLVGHQGFHTLLADPVKRDALIDKLYHLVIDGNYDGINVDFEALLPTDASLYTDFSARLASRLHTQHKLITMDLAAKTRDGGDFAGVYDYAALGGILDYAAVMAYDFHYMGGSPGPVAPVGWVNDVAAYTNSRIAPAKVVWGIDLYGLDWNKTTHALADSIHYADVLARKQQFNGQGNFDPTAQSPWITYTDGSGNQHEVWYENAASIAAKLNVIQPYSFAGIALWRLGHEDPAVWPLLASAAHRGNGCDRIVPFPSTADHVYFLQTGHSLAGRFLRYWQQHGGLAIYGYPLTEEHTEISATDGKVYTVQYFERNRFEYHPANQPPYDVLLGLLGVQALGDNFAPPRDPVSDTSTQHYFPETQHLLRGGFFNYWQQHGGLAQFGYPLTDEIAETSPTDGKVYTVQYFERVRFEFHPENQPPNDVLLGLLGVDNVRTICH
;
A
#
# COMPACT_ATOMS: atom_id res chain seq x y z
N MET A 1 2.61 -84.91 5.30
CA MET A 1 2.01 -84.01 4.29
C MET A 1 1.74 -82.66 4.95
N LEU A 2 2.31 -81.59 4.38
CA LEU A 2 1.81 -80.20 4.32
C LEU A 2 1.31 -79.46 5.59
N ARG A 3 2.01 -78.34 5.83
CA ARG A 3 1.54 -76.96 6.19
C ARG A 3 1.49 -76.52 7.67
N SER A 4 2.45 -75.65 8.01
CA SER A 4 2.30 -74.47 8.90
C SER A 4 1.38 -73.39 8.26
N PRO A 5 1.15 -72.17 8.83
CA PRO A 5 1.54 -71.55 10.11
C PRO A 5 0.32 -70.86 10.83
N ARG A 6 0.39 -70.24 12.02
CA ARG A 6 0.83 -68.84 12.28
C ARG A 6 0.75 -68.50 13.78
N LEU A 7 1.79 -67.85 14.29
CA LEU A 7 1.84 -67.13 15.56
C LEU A 7 1.00 -65.84 15.48
N VAL A 8 0.29 -65.53 16.56
CA VAL A 8 -0.37 -64.24 16.80
C VAL A 8 0.55 -63.43 17.72
N THR A 9 1.03 -62.28 17.25
CA THR A 9 1.76 -61.30 18.07
C THR A 9 0.93 -60.03 18.18
N LEU A 10 0.61 -59.68 19.42
CA LEU A 10 -0.11 -58.49 19.85
C LEU A 10 0.83 -57.26 19.73
N VAL A 11 0.42 -56.22 19.01
CA VAL A 11 1.12 -54.92 18.98
C VAL A 11 0.21 -53.87 19.61
N ILE A 12 0.67 -53.31 20.72
CA ILE A 12 0.09 -52.15 21.41
C ILE A 12 0.61 -50.90 20.68
N ALA A 13 -0.29 -50.10 20.11
CA ALA A 13 0.04 -48.79 19.54
C ALA A 13 -0.33 -47.69 20.55
N LEU A 14 0.68 -47.01 21.09
CA LEU A 14 0.55 -45.75 21.82
C LEU A 14 0.23 -44.62 20.83
N LEU A 15 -0.94 -43.99 20.94
CA LEU A 15 -1.22 -42.70 20.28
C LEU A 15 -0.70 -41.57 21.17
N LEU A 16 0.40 -40.94 20.77
CA LEU A 16 0.80 -39.62 21.25
C LEU A 16 0.04 -38.56 20.45
N LEU A 17 -0.94 -37.90 21.08
CA LEU A 17 -1.55 -36.67 20.57
C LEU A 17 -0.56 -35.52 20.75
N THR A 18 0.17 -35.15 19.71
CA THR A 18 0.87 -33.86 19.66
C THR A 18 -0.10 -32.80 19.16
N LEU A 19 -0.53 -31.91 20.06
CA LEU A 19 -1.15 -30.63 19.71
C LEU A 19 -0.13 -29.80 18.92
N LEU A 20 -0.26 -29.82 17.60
CA LEU A 20 0.39 -28.83 16.74
C LEU A 20 -0.36 -27.50 16.89
N PRO A 21 0.32 -26.36 17.10
CA PRO A 21 -0.35 -25.07 17.01
C PRO A 21 -0.89 -24.91 15.59
N ALA A 22 -2.03 -24.22 15.46
CA ALA A 22 -2.56 -23.84 14.16
C ALA A 22 -1.44 -23.15 13.37
N ALA A 23 -1.10 -23.70 12.20
CA ALA A 23 -0.17 -23.06 11.30
C ALA A 23 -0.78 -21.73 10.85
N GLU A 24 -0.34 -20.63 11.45
CA GLU A 24 -0.57 -19.30 10.89
C GLU A 24 0.03 -19.30 9.48
N ARG A 25 -0.83 -19.04 8.49
CA ARG A 25 -0.39 -18.91 7.10
C ARG A 25 0.58 -17.74 7.01
N PRO A 26 1.72 -17.85 6.32
CA PRO A 26 2.45 -16.66 5.94
C PRO A 26 1.54 -15.79 5.06
N PRO A 27 1.44 -14.47 5.31
CA PRO A 27 0.76 -13.58 4.38
C PRO A 27 1.41 -13.71 3.01
N LEU A 28 0.61 -13.54 1.95
CA LEU A 28 1.14 -13.45 0.58
C LEU A 28 2.18 -12.32 0.56
N THR A 29 3.45 -12.68 0.47
CA THR A 29 4.57 -11.73 0.39
C THR A 29 4.49 -11.03 -0.96
N HIS A 30 3.89 -9.85 -0.97
CA HIS A 30 3.97 -8.93 -2.10
C HIS A 30 5.22 -8.05 -1.90
N ALA A 31 6.01 -7.92 -2.97
CA ALA A 31 7.10 -6.96 -3.05
C ALA A 31 6.55 -5.54 -2.85
N ALA A 32 7.36 -4.67 -2.24
CA ALA A 32 6.97 -3.32 -1.83
C ALA A 32 6.38 -2.50 -2.99
N GLY A 33 5.12 -2.09 -2.84
CA GLY A 33 4.26 -1.45 -3.83
C GLY A 33 2.80 -1.65 -3.42
N VAL A 34 1.82 -0.85 -3.90
CA VAL A 34 0.39 -1.14 -3.66
C VAL A 34 0.14 -2.63 -3.93
N GLY A 35 -0.27 -3.37 -2.88
CA GLY A 35 -0.28 -4.83 -2.91
C GLY A 35 -1.29 -5.38 -3.92
N ILE A 36 -2.51 -5.67 -3.47
CA ILE A 36 -3.58 -6.24 -4.29
C ILE A 36 -4.25 -5.16 -5.12
N ARG A 37 -4.41 -5.41 -6.42
CA ARG A 37 -5.20 -4.58 -7.34
C ARG A 37 -6.49 -5.32 -7.66
N TRP A 38 -7.59 -4.81 -7.11
CA TRP A 38 -8.91 -5.39 -7.28
C TRP A 38 -9.78 -4.45 -8.12
N ALA A 39 -10.68 -4.98 -8.96
CA ALA A 39 -11.77 -4.17 -9.49
C ALA A 39 -13.14 -4.88 -9.53
N TRP A 40 -14.22 -4.11 -9.41
CA TRP A 40 -15.57 -4.62 -9.68
C TRP A 40 -15.95 -4.42 -11.14
N TYR A 41 -16.47 -5.49 -11.74
CA TYR A 41 -16.99 -5.52 -13.10
C TYR A 41 -18.51 -5.67 -13.08
N VAL A 42 -19.22 -4.90 -13.89
CA VAL A 42 -20.69 -5.02 -14.02
C VAL A 42 -21.11 -5.48 -15.41
N THR A 43 -22.16 -6.29 -15.45
CA THR A 43 -22.64 -6.93 -16.69
C THR A 43 -23.57 -6.06 -17.53
N TYR A 44 -24.13 -5.00 -16.95
CA TYR A 44 -25.16 -4.16 -17.58
C TYR A 44 -24.61 -2.92 -18.30
N ASP A 45 -23.29 -2.68 -18.24
CA ASP A 45 -22.64 -1.53 -18.85
C ASP A 45 -21.45 -1.99 -19.71
N SER A 46 -21.54 -1.76 -21.02
CA SER A 46 -20.50 -2.18 -21.97
C SER A 46 -19.16 -1.53 -21.69
N LYS A 47 -19.13 -0.28 -21.17
CA LYS A 47 -17.89 0.41 -20.82
C LYS A 47 -17.13 -0.35 -19.72
N SER A 48 -17.83 -1.11 -18.88
CA SER A 48 -17.20 -1.97 -17.86
C SER A 48 -16.42 -3.12 -18.48
N PHE A 49 -16.96 -3.73 -19.54
CA PHE A 49 -16.26 -4.79 -20.26
C PHE A 49 -15.09 -4.25 -21.08
N ASP A 50 -15.25 -3.08 -21.68
CA ASP A 50 -14.18 -2.42 -22.44
C ASP A 50 -12.99 -2.08 -21.53
N SER A 51 -13.25 -1.47 -20.37
CA SER A 51 -12.23 -1.17 -19.36
C SER A 51 -11.57 -2.43 -18.81
N LEU A 52 -12.35 -3.47 -18.48
CA LEU A 52 -11.80 -4.76 -18.04
C LEU A 52 -10.87 -5.34 -19.09
N SER A 53 -11.33 -5.42 -20.34
CA SER A 53 -10.54 -6.01 -21.44
C SER A 53 -9.24 -5.26 -21.69
N ALA A 54 -9.25 -3.93 -21.56
CA ALA A 54 -8.06 -3.11 -21.74
C ALA A 54 -7.05 -3.23 -20.59
N ASN A 55 -7.52 -3.50 -19.36
CA ASN A 55 -6.70 -3.36 -18.15
C ASN A 55 -6.57 -4.63 -17.31
N VAL A 56 -7.10 -5.77 -17.75
CA VAL A 56 -7.08 -7.04 -17.01
C VAL A 56 -5.67 -7.46 -16.58
N GLY A 57 -4.63 -7.14 -17.35
CA GLY A 57 -3.24 -7.43 -17.00
C GLY A 57 -2.69 -6.64 -15.80
N SER A 58 -3.43 -5.61 -15.36
CA SER A 58 -3.10 -4.77 -14.21
C SER A 58 -3.90 -5.14 -12.95
N LEU A 59 -4.66 -6.23 -12.98
CA LEU A 59 -5.54 -6.64 -11.89
C LEU A 59 -5.14 -8.02 -11.34
N ASP A 60 -5.22 -8.17 -10.03
CA ASP A 60 -4.94 -9.42 -9.32
C ASP A 60 -6.24 -10.14 -8.93
N ILE A 61 -7.30 -9.36 -8.73
CA ILE A 61 -8.64 -9.82 -8.36
C ILE A 61 -9.68 -9.05 -9.19
N VAL A 62 -10.69 -9.76 -9.69
CA VAL A 62 -11.92 -9.13 -10.19
C VAL A 62 -13.12 -9.76 -9.50
N SER A 63 -14.07 -8.89 -9.14
CA SER A 63 -15.37 -9.29 -8.60
C SER A 63 -16.48 -8.97 -9.59
N PRO A 64 -16.89 -9.95 -10.43
CA PRO A 64 -18.01 -9.77 -11.34
C PRO A 64 -19.34 -9.68 -10.61
N TRP A 65 -20.16 -8.69 -10.99
CA TRP A 65 -21.55 -8.58 -10.58
C TRP A 65 -22.39 -9.64 -11.31
N TYR A 66 -22.53 -10.81 -10.70
CA TYR A 66 -23.26 -11.95 -11.29
C TYR A 66 -24.49 -12.34 -10.50
N TYR A 67 -24.44 -12.25 -9.17
CA TYR A 67 -25.40 -12.93 -8.32
C TYR A 67 -26.11 -11.96 -7.37
N LYS A 68 -27.34 -12.33 -7.04
CA LYS A 68 -28.16 -11.64 -6.05
C LYS A 68 -28.89 -12.63 -5.17
N LEU A 69 -29.10 -12.25 -3.92
CA LEU A 69 -29.96 -12.95 -2.98
C LEU A 69 -31.36 -12.33 -3.03
N ASP A 70 -32.35 -13.10 -3.47
CA ASP A 70 -33.75 -12.66 -3.51
C ASP A 70 -34.44 -12.78 -2.13
N GLY A 71 -35.67 -12.25 -2.04
CA GLY A 71 -36.47 -12.26 -0.80
C GLY A 71 -36.87 -13.65 -0.28
N ALA A 72 -36.74 -14.70 -1.10
CA ALA A 72 -37.00 -16.08 -0.70
C ALA A 72 -35.73 -16.82 -0.26
N GLY A 73 -34.57 -16.16 -0.29
CA GLY A 73 -33.28 -16.77 0.05
C GLY A 73 -32.70 -17.60 -1.10
N ASN A 74 -33.09 -17.34 -2.35
CA ASN A 74 -32.48 -17.94 -3.53
C ASN A 74 -31.36 -17.06 -4.07
N VAL A 75 -30.33 -17.71 -4.58
CA VAL A 75 -29.28 -17.04 -5.35
C VAL A 75 -29.74 -17.01 -6.81
N ILE A 76 -29.94 -15.82 -7.34
CA ILE A 76 -30.36 -15.57 -8.72
C ILE A 76 -29.23 -14.89 -9.49
N GLY A 77 -29.28 -15.01 -10.82
CA GLY A 77 -28.23 -14.52 -11.72
C GLY A 77 -27.34 -15.64 -12.22
N SER A 78 -26.38 -15.30 -13.08
CA SER A 78 -25.53 -16.27 -13.76
C SER A 78 -24.20 -15.65 -14.15
N ALA A 79 -23.17 -16.48 -14.20
CA ALA A 79 -21.87 -16.09 -14.73
C ALA A 79 -21.93 -15.69 -16.20
N THR A 80 -20.97 -14.89 -16.63
CA THR A 80 -20.74 -14.55 -18.04
C THR A 80 -19.49 -15.30 -18.51
N PRO A 81 -19.61 -16.44 -19.23
CA PRO A 81 -18.46 -17.29 -19.56
C PRO A 81 -17.32 -16.57 -20.29
N ALA A 82 -17.64 -15.55 -21.12
CA ALA A 82 -16.63 -14.76 -21.82
C ALA A 82 -15.72 -13.96 -20.85
N VAL A 83 -16.30 -13.39 -19.80
CA VAL A 83 -15.56 -12.63 -18.77
C VAL A 83 -14.74 -13.59 -17.91
N ASP A 84 -15.36 -14.68 -17.48
CA ASP A 84 -14.70 -15.76 -16.75
C ASP A 84 -13.47 -16.32 -17.49
N ASN A 85 -13.59 -16.55 -18.80
CA ASN A 85 -12.50 -17.03 -19.64
C ASN A 85 -11.39 -15.97 -19.78
N LEU A 86 -11.74 -14.70 -19.93
CA LEU A 86 -10.78 -13.59 -19.97
C LEU A 86 -9.96 -13.54 -18.67
N LEU A 87 -10.63 -13.55 -17.51
CA LEU A 87 -9.97 -13.48 -16.21
C LEU A 87 -9.04 -14.68 -15.98
N ARG A 88 -9.51 -15.90 -16.28
CA ARG A 88 -8.68 -17.12 -16.18
C ARG A 88 -7.48 -17.10 -17.11
N ALA A 89 -7.63 -16.61 -18.34
CA ALA A 89 -6.53 -16.50 -19.31
C ALA A 89 -5.43 -15.54 -18.85
N HIS A 90 -5.78 -14.56 -18.01
CA HIS A 90 -4.84 -13.60 -17.42
C HIS A 90 -4.42 -13.95 -15.98
N HIS A 91 -4.78 -15.14 -15.49
CA HIS A 91 -4.49 -15.59 -14.12
C HIS A 91 -5.02 -14.64 -13.02
N VAL A 92 -6.09 -13.91 -13.31
CA VAL A 92 -6.77 -13.03 -12.36
C VAL A 92 -7.72 -13.86 -11.51
N LYS A 93 -7.68 -13.68 -10.18
CA LYS A 93 -8.60 -14.39 -9.29
C LYS A 93 -10.02 -13.89 -9.49
N ILE A 94 -10.97 -14.81 -9.48
CA ILE A 94 -12.39 -14.51 -9.67
C ILE A 94 -13.11 -14.71 -8.35
N LEU A 95 -13.66 -13.62 -7.79
CA LEU A 95 -14.55 -13.64 -6.63
C LEU A 95 -15.91 -13.09 -7.04
N PRO A 96 -16.85 -13.91 -7.54
CA PRO A 96 -18.17 -13.41 -7.94
C PRO A 96 -18.82 -12.67 -6.78
N MET A 97 -19.38 -11.51 -7.10
CA MET A 97 -20.07 -10.70 -6.12
C MET A 97 -21.52 -11.18 -5.98
N ILE A 98 -21.98 -11.22 -4.73
CA ILE A 98 -23.38 -11.45 -4.40
C ILE A 98 -23.97 -10.27 -3.60
N GLN A 99 -25.04 -9.70 -4.14
CA GLN A 99 -25.78 -8.60 -3.50
C GLN A 99 -27.07 -9.05 -2.82
N ASN A 100 -27.55 -8.34 -1.79
CA ASN A 100 -28.88 -8.57 -1.24
C ASN A 100 -29.94 -7.69 -1.94
N LEU A 101 -30.89 -8.33 -2.63
CA LEU A 101 -32.16 -7.68 -3.00
C LEU A 101 -33.26 -7.90 -1.95
N VAL A 102 -33.00 -8.81 -1.01
CA VAL A 102 -33.85 -8.98 0.16
C VAL A 102 -33.73 -7.75 1.05
N GLY A 103 -34.86 -7.12 1.35
CA GLY A 103 -34.90 -5.99 2.29
C GLY A 103 -34.44 -6.42 3.68
N HIS A 104 -33.99 -5.46 4.50
CA HIS A 104 -33.40 -5.69 5.81
C HIS A 104 -34.18 -6.69 6.71
N GLN A 105 -35.51 -6.62 6.70
CA GLN A 105 -36.35 -7.51 7.51
C GLN A 105 -36.38 -8.96 6.97
N GLY A 106 -36.33 -9.11 5.66
CA GLY A 106 -36.21 -10.42 5.03
C GLY A 106 -34.83 -11.04 5.30
N PHE A 107 -33.78 -10.22 5.26
CA PHE A 107 -32.42 -10.67 5.56
C PHE A 107 -32.29 -11.11 7.03
N HIS A 108 -32.84 -10.32 7.96
CA HIS A 108 -32.99 -10.71 9.37
C HIS A 108 -33.66 -12.09 9.50
N THR A 109 -34.79 -12.27 8.83
CA THR A 109 -35.56 -13.53 8.88
C THR A 109 -34.77 -14.72 8.33
N LEU A 110 -33.93 -14.50 7.31
CA LEU A 110 -33.06 -15.54 6.75
C LEU A 110 -31.94 -15.91 7.72
N LEU A 111 -31.28 -14.94 8.35
CA LEU A 111 -30.15 -15.20 9.24
C LEU A 111 -30.57 -15.64 10.65
N ALA A 112 -31.70 -15.18 11.17
CA ALA A 112 -32.18 -15.53 12.50
C ALA A 112 -32.65 -16.99 12.61
N ASP A 113 -33.11 -17.59 11.50
CA ASP A 113 -33.50 -19.00 11.42
C ASP A 113 -32.27 -19.87 11.05
N PRO A 114 -31.78 -20.75 11.96
CA PRO A 114 -30.59 -21.55 11.71
C PRO A 114 -30.69 -22.44 10.47
N VAL A 115 -31.87 -22.99 10.17
CA VAL A 115 -32.07 -23.88 9.01
C VAL A 115 -31.95 -23.09 7.70
N LYS A 116 -32.54 -21.90 7.65
CA LYS A 116 -32.43 -21.02 6.48
C LYS A 116 -31.02 -20.46 6.31
N ARG A 117 -30.38 -20.08 7.42
CA ARG A 117 -29.00 -19.60 7.44
C ARG A 117 -28.03 -20.66 6.91
N ASP A 118 -28.12 -21.89 7.40
CA ASP A 118 -27.28 -22.99 6.95
C ASP A 118 -27.55 -23.36 5.49
N ALA A 119 -28.82 -23.32 5.05
CA ALA A 119 -29.16 -23.52 3.64
C ALA A 119 -28.60 -22.43 2.72
N LEU A 120 -28.58 -21.17 3.16
CA LEU A 120 -27.95 -20.08 2.41
C LEU A 120 -26.43 -20.28 2.33
N ILE A 121 -25.77 -20.62 3.46
CA ILE A 121 -24.34 -20.93 3.50
C ILE A 121 -24.02 -22.07 2.51
N ASP A 122 -24.86 -23.10 2.45
CA ASP A 122 -24.68 -24.22 1.52
C ASP A 122 -24.78 -23.80 0.05
N LYS A 123 -25.75 -22.95 -0.29
CA LYS A 123 -25.88 -22.38 -1.64
C LYS A 123 -24.66 -21.57 -2.04
N LEU A 124 -24.13 -20.73 -1.15
CA LEU A 124 -22.95 -19.91 -1.43
C LEU A 124 -21.67 -20.75 -1.54
N TYR A 125 -21.52 -21.75 -0.69
CA TYR A 125 -20.44 -22.73 -0.79
C TYR A 125 -20.47 -23.42 -2.17
N HIS A 126 -21.62 -23.97 -2.58
CA HIS A 126 -21.75 -24.64 -3.86
C HIS A 126 -21.56 -23.69 -5.05
N LEU A 127 -22.01 -22.44 -4.95
CA LEU A 127 -21.73 -21.42 -5.97
C LEU A 127 -20.22 -21.27 -6.23
N VAL A 128 -19.41 -21.22 -5.17
CA VAL A 128 -17.95 -21.10 -5.29
C VAL A 128 -17.31 -22.37 -5.83
N ILE A 129 -17.69 -23.54 -5.29
CA ILE A 129 -17.06 -24.81 -5.65
C ILE A 129 -17.46 -25.26 -7.05
N ASP A 130 -18.75 -25.26 -7.36
CA ASP A 130 -19.27 -25.75 -8.64
C ASP A 130 -18.89 -24.79 -9.79
N GLY A 131 -18.77 -23.48 -9.49
CA GLY A 131 -18.28 -22.47 -10.41
C GLY A 131 -16.75 -22.44 -10.58
N ASN A 132 -16.01 -23.22 -9.80
CA ASN A 132 -14.55 -23.20 -9.73
C ASN A 132 -13.98 -21.78 -9.62
N TYR A 133 -14.51 -21.01 -8.66
CA TYR A 133 -14.05 -19.66 -8.35
C TYR A 133 -12.97 -19.69 -7.27
N ASP A 134 -12.18 -18.63 -7.15
CA ASP A 134 -11.14 -18.50 -6.12
C ASP A 134 -11.75 -18.17 -4.74
N GLY A 135 -12.96 -17.63 -4.73
CA GLY A 135 -13.72 -17.28 -3.54
C GLY A 135 -15.04 -16.63 -3.88
N ILE A 136 -15.58 -15.88 -2.94
CA ILE A 136 -16.80 -15.06 -3.11
C ILE A 136 -16.59 -13.68 -2.48
N ASN A 137 -17.16 -12.66 -3.13
CA ASN A 137 -17.29 -11.33 -2.54
C ASN A 137 -18.72 -11.09 -2.06
N VAL A 138 -18.89 -10.91 -0.75
CA VAL A 138 -20.19 -10.69 -0.13
C VAL A 138 -20.48 -9.20 -0.05
N ASP A 139 -21.46 -8.74 -0.82
CA ASP A 139 -21.87 -7.34 -0.89
C ASP A 139 -23.29 -7.19 -0.33
N PHE A 140 -23.43 -7.46 0.97
CA PHE A 140 -24.72 -7.32 1.65
C PHE A 140 -24.78 -5.99 2.39
N GLU A 141 -25.67 -5.12 1.93
CA GLU A 141 -25.83 -3.73 2.34
C GLU A 141 -27.23 -3.44 2.89
N ALA A 142 -27.39 -2.27 3.52
CA ALA A 142 -28.67 -1.80 4.05
C ALA A 142 -29.34 -2.80 5.02
N LEU A 143 -28.55 -3.48 5.85
CA LEU A 143 -29.04 -4.45 6.85
C LEU A 143 -29.42 -3.77 8.17
N LEU A 144 -30.10 -4.49 9.06
CA LEU A 144 -30.39 -3.97 10.41
C LEU A 144 -29.11 -3.93 11.25
N PRO A 145 -28.76 -2.80 11.89
CA PRO A 145 -27.61 -2.74 12.80
C PRO A 145 -27.70 -3.74 13.95
N THR A 146 -28.91 -4.07 14.40
CA THR A 146 -29.16 -5.08 15.43
C THR A 146 -28.79 -6.50 15.01
N ASP A 147 -28.57 -6.74 13.71
CA ASP A 147 -28.18 -8.04 13.18
C ASP A 147 -26.66 -8.26 13.13
N ALA A 148 -25.84 -7.33 13.67
CA ALA A 148 -24.38 -7.42 13.63
C ALA A 148 -23.84 -8.79 14.10
N SER A 149 -24.37 -9.33 15.21
CA SER A 149 -23.98 -10.66 15.69
C SER A 149 -24.45 -11.81 14.77
N LEU A 150 -25.64 -11.69 14.18
CA LEU A 150 -26.15 -12.69 13.23
C LEU A 150 -25.32 -12.70 11.95
N TYR A 151 -24.97 -11.51 11.45
CA TYR A 151 -24.17 -11.37 10.25
C TYR A 151 -22.74 -11.85 10.46
N THR A 152 -22.16 -11.58 11.64
CA THR A 152 -20.85 -12.10 12.03
C THR A 152 -20.84 -13.64 12.15
N ASP A 153 -21.85 -14.26 12.78
CA ASP A 153 -21.96 -15.73 12.88
C ASP A 153 -22.13 -16.37 11.49
N PHE A 154 -22.98 -15.81 10.64
CA PHE A 154 -23.13 -16.23 9.25
C PHE A 154 -21.78 -16.20 8.50
N SER A 155 -21.05 -15.09 8.62
CA SER A 155 -19.76 -14.88 7.96
C SER A 155 -18.71 -15.88 8.45
N ALA A 156 -18.62 -16.11 9.76
CA ALA A 156 -17.68 -17.07 10.33
C ALA A 156 -17.93 -18.51 9.85
N ARG A 157 -19.21 -18.91 9.73
CA ARG A 157 -19.58 -20.24 9.24
C ARG A 157 -19.28 -20.43 7.76
N LEU A 158 -19.58 -19.42 6.95
CA LEU A 158 -19.26 -19.45 5.53
C LEU A 158 -17.75 -19.50 5.30
N ALA A 159 -16.99 -18.65 6.00
CA ALA A 159 -15.52 -18.64 5.97
C ALA A 159 -14.94 -20.00 6.32
N SER A 160 -15.39 -20.59 7.44
CA SER A 160 -14.95 -21.92 7.89
C SER A 160 -15.12 -22.98 6.80
N ARG A 161 -16.29 -23.02 6.12
CA ARG A 161 -16.52 -23.97 5.02
C ARG A 161 -15.63 -23.71 3.81
N LEU A 162 -15.53 -22.47 3.35
CA LEU A 162 -14.73 -22.10 2.18
C LEU A 162 -13.23 -22.34 2.41
N HIS A 163 -12.72 -22.06 3.60
CA HIS A 163 -11.32 -22.27 3.96
C HIS A 163 -10.92 -23.75 3.95
N THR A 164 -11.83 -24.70 4.19
CA THR A 164 -11.54 -26.15 4.01
C THR A 164 -11.20 -26.53 2.58
N GLN A 165 -11.64 -25.73 1.60
CA GLN A 165 -11.39 -25.92 0.18
C GLN A 165 -10.37 -24.91 -0.36
N HIS A 166 -9.65 -24.21 0.52
CA HIS A 166 -8.69 -23.15 0.18
C HIS A 166 -9.32 -22.01 -0.65
N LYS A 167 -10.62 -21.75 -0.46
CA LYS A 167 -11.34 -20.66 -1.13
C LYS A 167 -11.38 -19.41 -0.25
N LEU A 168 -11.36 -18.25 -0.87
CA LEU A 168 -11.39 -16.95 -0.20
C LEU A 168 -12.81 -16.54 0.17
N ILE A 169 -12.95 -15.81 1.28
CA ILE A 169 -14.14 -15.02 1.60
C ILE A 169 -13.75 -13.55 1.78
N THR A 170 -14.43 -12.70 1.04
CA THR A 170 -14.25 -11.25 1.13
C THR A 170 -15.60 -10.56 1.28
N MET A 171 -15.59 -9.33 1.76
CA MET A 171 -16.82 -8.59 2.03
C MET A 171 -16.64 -7.10 1.77
N ASP A 172 -17.68 -6.50 1.21
CA ASP A 172 -17.79 -5.06 1.03
C ASP A 172 -18.34 -4.46 2.33
N LEU A 173 -17.55 -3.60 2.96
CA LEU A 173 -17.90 -2.97 4.23
C LEU A 173 -18.19 -1.49 3.99
N ALA A 174 -19.39 -1.04 4.33
CA ALA A 174 -19.70 0.39 4.31
C ALA A 174 -18.72 1.16 5.21
N ALA A 175 -18.19 2.28 4.70
CA ALA A 175 -17.25 3.10 5.43
C ALA A 175 -17.86 3.72 6.69
N LYS A 176 -17.08 3.75 7.77
CA LYS A 176 -17.46 4.41 9.02
C LYS A 176 -16.25 4.93 9.77
N THR A 177 -16.47 5.97 10.58
CA THR A 177 -15.43 6.61 11.42
C THR A 177 -15.56 6.25 12.90
N ARG A 178 -16.59 5.48 13.27
CA ARG A 178 -16.88 4.98 14.61
C ARG A 178 -17.89 3.84 14.56
N ASP A 179 -18.01 3.09 15.64
CA ASP A 179 -19.15 2.19 15.83
C ASP A 179 -20.43 2.99 16.11
N GLY A 180 -21.58 2.50 15.63
CA GLY A 180 -22.86 3.18 15.71
C GLY A 180 -24.02 2.32 15.21
N GLY A 181 -25.24 2.84 15.33
CA GLY A 181 -26.48 2.20 14.84
C GLY A 181 -26.97 2.76 13.50
N ASP A 182 -26.06 3.26 12.67
CA ASP A 182 -26.36 3.81 11.34
C ASP A 182 -26.25 2.73 10.24
N PHE A 183 -26.22 3.14 8.97
CA PHE A 183 -26.14 2.25 7.82
C PHE A 183 -24.98 1.23 7.91
N ALA A 184 -23.85 1.62 8.50
CA ALA A 184 -22.68 0.75 8.67
C ALA A 184 -22.68 -0.02 10.00
N GLY A 185 -23.73 0.13 10.82
CA GLY A 185 -23.79 -0.43 12.16
C GLY A 185 -23.86 -1.95 12.22
N VAL A 186 -24.25 -2.61 11.13
CA VAL A 186 -24.25 -4.08 11.04
C VAL A 186 -22.83 -4.66 10.96
N TYR A 187 -21.86 -3.89 10.46
CA TYR A 187 -20.50 -4.37 10.23
C TYR A 187 -19.66 -4.22 11.49
N ASP A 188 -19.51 -5.30 12.27
CA ASP A 188 -18.48 -5.33 13.32
C ASP A 188 -17.10 -5.50 12.67
N TYR A 189 -16.41 -4.38 12.43
CA TYR A 189 -15.11 -4.37 11.75
C TYR A 189 -14.08 -5.28 12.44
N ALA A 190 -14.05 -5.32 13.78
CA ALA A 190 -13.05 -6.13 14.48
C ALA A 190 -13.35 -7.62 14.34
N ALA A 191 -14.60 -8.02 14.52
CA ALA A 191 -14.99 -9.41 14.37
C ALA A 191 -14.87 -9.90 12.91
N LEU A 192 -15.37 -9.11 11.96
CA LEU A 192 -15.29 -9.43 10.52
C LEU A 192 -13.85 -9.42 10.03
N GLY A 193 -13.01 -8.47 10.46
CA GLY A 193 -11.58 -8.45 10.14
C GLY A 193 -10.82 -9.70 10.65
N GLY A 194 -11.27 -10.30 11.75
CA GLY A 194 -10.77 -11.60 12.22
C GLY A 194 -11.13 -12.77 11.30
N ILE A 195 -12.29 -12.69 10.62
CA ILE A 195 -12.88 -13.78 9.83
C ILE A 195 -12.43 -13.74 8.36
N LEU A 196 -12.49 -12.56 7.75
CA LEU A 196 -12.32 -12.38 6.31
C LEU A 196 -10.87 -12.55 5.86
N ASP A 197 -10.68 -12.97 4.61
CA ASP A 197 -9.38 -12.90 3.94
C ASP A 197 -9.07 -11.43 3.60
N TYR A 198 -10.04 -10.72 3.02
CA TYR A 198 -9.99 -9.27 2.81
C TYR A 198 -11.33 -8.60 3.13
N ALA A 199 -11.24 -7.45 3.78
CA ALA A 199 -12.33 -6.49 3.93
C ALA A 199 -12.15 -5.37 2.89
N ALA A 200 -13.06 -5.27 1.93
CA ALA A 200 -13.10 -4.21 0.94
C ALA A 200 -13.88 -3.02 1.52
N VAL A 201 -13.18 -2.00 2.01
CA VAL A 201 -13.82 -0.84 2.66
C VAL A 201 -14.30 0.12 1.58
N MET A 202 -15.62 0.30 1.47
CA MET A 202 -16.26 1.19 0.51
C MET A 202 -16.16 2.66 0.96
N ALA A 203 -14.96 3.22 0.86
CA ALA A 203 -14.63 4.58 1.30
C ALA A 203 -15.06 5.65 0.29
N TYR A 204 -16.32 5.59 -0.12
CA TYR A 204 -16.99 6.52 -1.02
C TYR A 204 -18.46 6.70 -0.61
N ASP A 205 -19.22 7.50 -1.37
CA ASP A 205 -20.61 7.88 -1.07
C ASP A 205 -20.80 8.70 0.23
N PHE A 206 -19.80 9.52 0.59
CA PHE A 206 -20.00 10.56 1.61
C PHE A 206 -21.08 11.56 1.16
N HIS A 207 -20.99 12.00 -0.10
CA HIS A 207 -22.11 12.54 -0.85
C HIS A 207 -22.59 11.45 -1.81
N TYR A 208 -23.86 11.04 -1.67
CA TYR A 208 -24.47 9.93 -2.41
C TYR A 208 -25.66 10.42 -3.25
N MET A 209 -26.19 9.55 -4.11
CA MET A 209 -27.24 9.91 -5.10
C MET A 209 -28.49 10.59 -4.50
N GLY A 210 -28.87 10.24 -3.27
CA GLY A 210 -30.01 10.83 -2.57
C GLY A 210 -29.64 11.95 -1.59
N GLY A 211 -28.36 12.30 -1.50
CA GLY A 211 -27.83 13.34 -0.62
C GLY A 211 -27.71 14.70 -1.32
N SER A 212 -27.15 15.68 -0.60
CA SER A 212 -26.82 16.99 -1.17
C SER A 212 -25.61 16.90 -2.12
N PRO A 213 -25.49 17.78 -3.13
CA PRO A 213 -24.31 17.85 -3.98
C PRO A 213 -23.02 18.06 -3.17
N GLY A 214 -21.94 17.41 -3.59
CA GLY A 214 -20.62 17.51 -2.98
C GLY A 214 -19.67 16.41 -3.42
N PRO A 215 -18.39 16.44 -2.98
CA PRO A 215 -17.39 15.44 -3.33
C PRO A 215 -17.84 14.04 -2.89
N VAL A 216 -17.77 13.04 -3.79
CA VAL A 216 -18.21 11.67 -3.49
C VAL A 216 -17.41 11.07 -2.33
N ALA A 217 -16.09 11.31 -2.29
CA ALA A 217 -15.21 10.89 -1.21
C ALA A 217 -14.17 11.99 -0.87
N PRO A 218 -14.52 13.00 -0.07
CA PRO A 218 -13.57 14.06 0.28
C PRO A 218 -12.40 13.50 1.09
N VAL A 219 -11.18 13.92 0.76
CA VAL A 219 -9.95 13.29 1.28
C VAL A 219 -9.81 13.34 2.82
N GLY A 220 -10.35 14.38 3.46
CA GLY A 220 -10.36 14.47 4.92
C GLY A 220 -11.20 13.37 5.58
N TRP A 221 -12.37 13.07 5.01
CA TRP A 221 -13.21 11.97 5.48
C TRP A 221 -12.58 10.61 5.18
N VAL A 222 -11.96 10.46 4.00
CA VAL A 222 -11.18 9.26 3.63
C VAL A 222 -10.10 8.98 4.70
N ASN A 223 -9.39 10.02 5.16
CA ASN A 223 -8.40 9.88 6.24
C ASN A 223 -9.03 9.38 7.56
N ASP A 224 -10.17 9.94 7.95
CA ASP A 224 -10.87 9.56 9.19
C ASP A 224 -11.36 8.11 9.14
N VAL A 225 -11.89 7.66 7.99
CA VAL A 225 -12.29 6.27 7.77
C VAL A 225 -11.06 5.35 7.81
N ALA A 226 -9.94 5.76 7.22
CA ALA A 226 -8.71 4.97 7.20
C ALA A 226 -8.13 4.78 8.61
N ALA A 227 -8.08 5.85 9.40
CA ALA A 227 -7.67 5.82 10.80
C ALA A 227 -8.55 4.87 11.63
N TYR A 228 -9.87 4.97 11.47
CA TYR A 228 -10.81 4.10 12.16
C TYR A 228 -10.64 2.64 11.75
N THR A 229 -10.57 2.37 10.44
CA THR A 229 -10.37 1.04 9.87
C THR A 229 -9.11 0.39 10.42
N ASN A 230 -7.98 1.09 10.40
CA ASN A 230 -6.71 0.61 10.92
C ASN A 230 -6.75 0.30 12.43
N SER A 231 -7.60 0.99 13.19
CA SER A 231 -7.79 0.70 14.63
C SER A 231 -8.59 -0.58 14.90
N ARG A 232 -9.26 -1.14 13.89
CA ARG A 232 -10.19 -2.29 14.03
C ARG A 232 -9.81 -3.51 13.21
N ILE A 233 -9.18 -3.32 12.05
CA ILE A 233 -8.82 -4.38 11.10
C ILE A 233 -7.31 -4.32 10.87
N ALA A 234 -6.66 -5.49 10.91
CA ALA A 234 -5.24 -5.58 10.58
C ALA A 234 -4.99 -5.07 9.14
N PRO A 235 -4.02 -4.17 8.90
CA PRO A 235 -3.79 -3.58 7.57
C PRO A 235 -3.65 -4.58 6.43
N ALA A 236 -2.98 -5.71 6.69
CA ALA A 236 -2.77 -6.80 5.73
C ALA A 236 -4.08 -7.50 5.27
N LYS A 237 -5.23 -7.18 5.86
CA LYS A 237 -6.55 -7.65 5.46
C LYS A 237 -7.45 -6.56 4.88
N VAL A 238 -6.98 -5.32 4.80
CA VAL A 238 -7.78 -4.20 4.28
C VAL A 238 -7.49 -4.01 2.80
N VAL A 239 -8.53 -4.00 1.98
CA VAL A 239 -8.48 -3.55 0.60
C VAL A 239 -9.29 -2.25 0.52
N TRP A 240 -8.67 -1.17 0.07
CA TRP A 240 -9.30 0.15 0.10
C TRP A 240 -10.12 0.42 -1.16
N GLY A 241 -11.43 0.60 -1.01
CA GLY A 241 -12.34 0.94 -2.09
C GLY A 241 -12.15 2.37 -2.60
N ILE A 242 -12.09 2.53 -3.92
CA ILE A 242 -11.93 3.81 -4.62
C ILE A 242 -13.06 3.96 -5.63
N ASP A 243 -13.80 5.06 -5.52
CA ASP A 243 -14.78 5.48 -6.52
C ASP A 243 -14.09 5.94 -7.81
N LEU A 244 -14.58 5.46 -8.95
CA LEU A 244 -14.15 5.84 -10.30
C LEU A 244 -15.17 6.73 -11.01
N TYR A 245 -16.32 6.99 -10.38
CA TYR A 245 -17.47 7.67 -10.95
C TYR A 245 -17.61 9.10 -10.41
N GLY A 246 -18.46 9.88 -11.05
CA GLY A 246 -19.03 11.08 -10.47
C GLY A 246 -20.54 10.98 -10.27
N LEU A 247 -21.09 11.98 -9.60
CA LEU A 247 -22.53 12.16 -9.42
C LEU A 247 -22.94 13.52 -9.97
N ASP A 248 -23.99 13.54 -10.79
CA ASP A 248 -24.58 14.74 -11.38
C ASP A 248 -25.92 15.06 -10.73
N TRP A 249 -25.95 16.10 -9.90
CA TRP A 249 -27.16 16.57 -9.25
C TRP A 249 -27.84 17.65 -10.08
N ASN A 250 -29.12 17.41 -10.39
CA ASN A 250 -30.00 18.45 -10.89
C ASN A 250 -30.48 19.35 -9.73
N LYS A 251 -29.87 20.53 -9.60
CA LYS A 251 -30.17 21.52 -8.55
C LYS A 251 -31.49 22.25 -8.76
N THR A 252 -32.12 22.10 -9.92
CA THR A 252 -33.44 22.69 -10.21
C THR A 252 -34.58 21.75 -9.84
N THR A 253 -34.48 20.47 -10.22
CA THR A 253 -35.55 19.49 -9.97
C THR A 253 -35.39 18.76 -8.65
N HIS A 254 -34.18 18.71 -8.09
CA HIS A 254 -33.83 17.92 -6.90
C HIS A 254 -34.17 16.42 -7.04
N ALA A 255 -34.17 15.92 -8.29
CA ALA A 255 -34.19 14.48 -8.53
C ALA A 255 -32.92 13.82 -7.97
N LEU A 256 -32.96 12.49 -7.81
CA LEU A 256 -31.76 11.72 -7.46
C LEU A 256 -30.63 12.02 -8.46
N ALA A 257 -29.41 12.11 -7.97
CA ALA A 257 -28.26 12.33 -8.82
C ALA A 257 -28.01 11.14 -9.74
N ASP A 258 -27.57 11.42 -10.96
CA ASP A 258 -27.16 10.39 -11.90
C ASP A 258 -25.67 10.07 -11.72
N SER A 259 -25.34 8.77 -11.68
CA SER A 259 -23.94 8.35 -11.82
C SER A 259 -23.44 8.68 -13.23
N ILE A 260 -22.25 9.27 -13.32
CA ILE A 260 -21.67 9.75 -14.57
C ILE A 260 -20.20 9.31 -14.70
N HIS A 261 -19.84 8.90 -15.92
CA HIS A 261 -18.47 8.53 -16.28
C HIS A 261 -17.60 9.77 -16.47
N TYR A 262 -16.30 9.66 -16.20
CA TYR A 262 -15.33 10.73 -16.40
C TYR A 262 -15.44 11.42 -17.78
N ALA A 263 -15.46 10.62 -18.87
CA ALA A 263 -15.54 11.16 -20.22
C ALA A 263 -16.85 11.96 -20.48
N ASP A 264 -17.95 11.53 -19.87
CA ASP A 264 -19.26 12.17 -20.02
C ASP A 264 -19.31 13.50 -19.24
N VAL A 265 -18.60 13.60 -18.10
CA VAL A 265 -18.40 14.87 -17.37
C VAL A 265 -17.72 15.90 -18.28
N LEU A 266 -16.61 15.50 -18.93
CA LEU A 266 -15.87 16.39 -19.83
C LEU A 266 -16.73 16.82 -21.03
N ALA A 267 -17.48 15.89 -21.61
CA ALA A 267 -18.40 16.17 -22.70
C ALA A 267 -19.49 17.17 -22.30
N ARG A 268 -20.12 17.00 -21.12
CA ARG A 268 -21.13 17.93 -20.60
C ARG A 268 -20.56 19.32 -20.36
N LYS A 269 -19.37 19.41 -19.73
CA LYS A 269 -18.67 20.69 -19.53
C LYS A 269 -18.46 21.43 -20.84
N GLN A 270 -18.00 20.74 -21.88
CA GLN A 270 -17.78 21.34 -23.19
C GLN A 270 -19.10 21.71 -23.88
N GLN A 271 -20.08 20.81 -23.89
CA GLN A 271 -21.36 20.99 -24.58
C GLN A 271 -22.15 22.19 -24.04
N PHE A 272 -22.17 22.37 -22.72
CA PHE A 272 -22.98 23.40 -22.07
C PHE A 272 -22.16 24.63 -21.65
N ASN A 273 -20.91 24.73 -22.10
CA ASN A 273 -19.97 25.79 -21.68
C ASN A 273 -19.91 25.92 -20.15
N GLY A 274 -19.90 24.77 -19.48
CA GLY A 274 -19.91 24.65 -18.03
C GLY A 274 -18.60 25.13 -17.40
N GLN A 275 -18.69 25.56 -16.14
CA GLN A 275 -17.53 25.92 -15.33
C GLN A 275 -17.05 24.72 -14.53
N GLY A 276 -15.82 24.76 -14.03
CA GLY A 276 -15.32 23.72 -13.14
C GLY A 276 -13.91 23.99 -12.69
N ASN A 277 -13.56 23.42 -11.55
CA ASN A 277 -12.25 23.56 -10.93
C ASN A 277 -11.92 22.31 -10.10
N PHE A 278 -10.78 22.32 -9.42
CA PHE A 278 -10.39 21.35 -8.41
C PHE A 278 -10.51 21.99 -7.03
N ASP A 279 -11.24 21.35 -6.11
CA ASP A 279 -11.30 21.79 -4.72
C ASP A 279 -10.04 21.31 -3.97
N PRO A 280 -9.16 22.22 -3.50
CA PRO A 280 -7.91 21.83 -2.85
C PRO A 280 -8.11 21.28 -1.43
N THR A 281 -9.26 21.50 -0.80
CA THR A 281 -9.56 20.99 0.54
C THR A 281 -10.12 19.58 0.47
N ALA A 282 -11.12 19.38 -0.39
CA ALA A 282 -11.70 18.06 -0.63
C ALA A 282 -10.77 17.14 -1.45
N GLN A 283 -9.87 17.74 -2.24
CA GLN A 283 -9.08 17.07 -3.27
C GLN A 283 -9.95 16.35 -4.32
N SER A 284 -11.02 17.03 -4.77
CA SER A 284 -11.95 16.50 -5.77
C SER A 284 -12.25 17.55 -6.84
N PRO A 285 -12.33 17.16 -8.13
CA PRO A 285 -12.79 18.05 -9.19
C PRO A 285 -14.32 18.15 -9.22
N TRP A 286 -14.79 19.29 -9.73
CA TRP A 286 -16.22 19.54 -9.94
C TRP A 286 -16.47 20.34 -11.22
N ILE A 287 -17.69 20.24 -11.75
CA ILE A 287 -18.21 21.14 -12.78
C ILE A 287 -19.62 21.61 -12.44
N THR A 288 -20.02 22.75 -12.99
CA THR A 288 -21.41 23.20 -13.01
C THR A 288 -21.80 23.57 -14.44
N TYR A 289 -23.04 23.31 -14.80
CA TYR A 289 -23.57 23.68 -16.12
C TYR A 289 -25.08 23.89 -16.06
N THR A 290 -25.63 24.53 -17.09
CA THR A 290 -27.08 24.62 -17.29
C THR A 290 -27.43 23.83 -18.54
N ASP A 291 -28.37 22.88 -18.42
CA ASP A 291 -28.76 22.04 -19.54
C ASP A 291 -29.61 22.81 -20.58
N GLY A 292 -29.94 22.18 -21.71
CA GLY A 292 -30.76 22.79 -22.75
C GLY A 292 -32.21 23.09 -22.34
N SER A 293 -32.67 22.54 -21.21
CA SER A 293 -33.98 22.80 -20.61
C SER A 293 -33.94 23.90 -19.54
N GLY A 294 -32.76 24.48 -19.27
CA GLY A 294 -32.58 25.53 -18.27
C GLY A 294 -32.38 25.00 -16.85
N ASN A 295 -32.22 23.70 -16.64
CA ASN A 295 -31.93 23.14 -15.32
C ASN A 295 -30.46 23.36 -14.96
N GLN A 296 -30.21 23.68 -13.70
CA GLN A 296 -28.86 23.85 -13.17
C GLN A 296 -28.32 22.52 -12.63
N HIS A 297 -27.10 22.20 -13.02
CA HIS A 297 -26.43 20.97 -12.62
C HIS A 297 -25.14 21.27 -11.85
N GLU A 298 -24.83 20.39 -10.90
CA GLU A 298 -23.57 20.35 -10.19
C GLU A 298 -23.05 18.91 -10.17
N VAL A 299 -21.82 18.73 -10.64
CA VAL A 299 -21.21 17.43 -10.79
C VAL A 299 -19.91 17.40 -10.00
N TRP A 300 -19.77 16.40 -9.15
CA TRP A 300 -18.51 16.06 -8.48
C TRP A 300 -18.07 14.70 -8.99
N TYR A 301 -16.80 14.56 -9.35
CA TYR A 301 -16.29 13.37 -10.05
C TYR A 301 -14.86 13.09 -9.66
N GLU A 302 -14.31 12.01 -10.20
CA GLU A 302 -12.94 11.58 -9.93
C GLU A 302 -12.05 11.70 -11.15
N ASN A 303 -10.78 12.05 -10.93
CA ASN A 303 -9.73 12.04 -11.93
C ASN A 303 -8.43 11.49 -11.33
N ALA A 304 -7.38 11.36 -12.14
CA ALA A 304 -6.11 10.84 -11.63
C ALA A 304 -5.54 11.65 -10.44
N ALA A 305 -5.77 12.97 -10.38
CA ALA A 305 -5.26 13.81 -9.29
C ALA A 305 -6.01 13.58 -7.97
N SER A 306 -7.34 13.47 -8.00
CA SER A 306 -8.14 13.19 -6.79
C SER A 306 -7.87 11.77 -6.26
N ILE A 307 -7.74 10.79 -7.16
CA ILE A 307 -7.38 9.42 -6.78
C ILE A 307 -5.96 9.38 -6.19
N ALA A 308 -4.99 10.11 -6.77
CA ALA A 308 -3.65 10.19 -6.20
C ALA A 308 -3.64 10.77 -4.78
N ALA A 309 -4.45 11.81 -4.52
CA ALA A 309 -4.57 12.41 -3.19
C ALA A 309 -5.14 11.42 -2.16
N LYS A 310 -6.16 10.65 -2.52
CA LYS A 310 -6.74 9.59 -1.66
C LYS A 310 -5.73 8.48 -1.38
N LEU A 311 -5.00 8.03 -2.41
CA LEU A 311 -3.94 7.03 -2.26
C LEU A 311 -2.83 7.50 -1.30
N ASN A 312 -2.44 8.77 -1.36
CA ASN A 312 -1.42 9.33 -0.47
C ASN A 312 -1.87 9.32 1.01
N VAL A 313 -3.15 9.54 1.28
CA VAL A 313 -3.68 9.54 2.65
C VAL A 313 -3.75 8.13 3.25
N ILE A 314 -3.99 7.10 2.43
CA ILE A 314 -4.05 5.72 2.93
C ILE A 314 -2.68 5.03 2.97
N GLN A 315 -1.68 5.58 2.27
CA GLN A 315 -0.35 4.99 2.15
C GLN A 315 0.31 4.67 3.51
N PRO A 316 0.27 5.55 4.53
CA PRO A 316 0.94 5.29 5.82
C PRO A 316 0.41 4.06 6.56
N TYR A 317 -0.82 3.63 6.27
CA TYR A 317 -1.43 2.48 6.92
C TYR A 317 -0.96 1.14 6.33
N SER A 318 -0.32 1.13 5.16
CA SER A 318 0.16 -0.10 4.50
C SER A 318 -0.94 -1.16 4.34
N PHE A 319 -2.13 -0.73 3.89
CA PHE A 319 -3.23 -1.65 3.59
C PHE A 319 -2.85 -2.66 2.49
N ALA A 320 -3.49 -3.83 2.50
CA ALA A 320 -3.18 -4.95 1.61
C ALA A 320 -3.33 -4.62 0.13
N GLY A 321 -4.17 -3.63 -0.22
CA GLY A 321 -4.37 -3.23 -1.61
C GLY A 321 -5.50 -2.21 -1.78
N ILE A 322 -5.95 -2.07 -3.02
CA ILE A 322 -7.04 -1.19 -3.42
C ILE A 322 -8.06 -1.94 -4.28
N ALA A 323 -9.31 -1.48 -4.27
CA ALA A 323 -10.39 -2.00 -5.09
C ALA A 323 -11.12 -0.86 -5.84
N LEU A 324 -11.29 -1.01 -7.15
CA LEU A 324 -11.82 0.04 -8.02
C LEU A 324 -13.31 -0.16 -8.30
N TRP A 325 -14.16 0.73 -7.76
CA TRP A 325 -15.59 0.77 -8.03
C TRP A 325 -15.94 1.95 -8.97
N ARG A 326 -16.21 1.71 -10.24
CA ARG A 326 -16.15 0.42 -10.95
C ARG A 326 -15.55 0.61 -12.34
N LEU A 327 -15.11 -0.49 -12.93
CA LEU A 327 -14.54 -0.48 -14.27
C LEU A 327 -15.51 0.17 -15.27
N GLY A 328 -14.96 1.04 -16.12
CA GLY A 328 -15.63 1.76 -17.18
C GLY A 328 -16.00 3.21 -16.85
N HIS A 329 -15.83 3.64 -15.60
CA HIS A 329 -16.17 5.01 -15.15
C HIS A 329 -14.97 5.94 -15.09
N GLU A 330 -13.76 5.37 -15.03
CA GLU A 330 -12.53 6.05 -14.67
C GLU A 330 -12.02 7.05 -15.72
N ASP A 331 -11.21 7.99 -15.23
CA ASP A 331 -10.20 8.68 -16.02
C ASP A 331 -9.14 7.66 -16.48
N PRO A 332 -8.86 7.52 -17.80
CA PRO A 332 -7.82 6.61 -18.29
C PRO A 332 -6.44 6.82 -17.64
N ALA A 333 -6.14 8.04 -17.16
CA ALA A 333 -4.89 8.35 -16.48
C ALA A 333 -4.75 7.70 -15.09
N VAL A 334 -5.81 7.09 -14.55
CA VAL A 334 -5.76 6.30 -13.32
C VAL A 334 -4.88 5.06 -13.49
N TRP A 335 -4.93 4.38 -14.65
CA TRP A 335 -4.18 3.13 -14.83
C TRP A 335 -2.65 3.30 -14.73
N PRO A 336 -2.03 4.30 -15.40
CA PRO A 336 -0.61 4.61 -15.17
C PRO A 336 -0.29 5.02 -13.73
N LEU A 337 -1.20 5.74 -13.05
CA LEU A 337 -1.04 6.12 -11.64
C LEU A 337 -1.02 4.89 -10.71
N LEU A 338 -1.84 3.88 -10.99
CA LEU A 338 -1.85 2.64 -10.22
C LEU A 338 -0.62 1.79 -10.49
N ALA A 339 -0.11 1.81 -11.73
CA ALA A 339 1.17 1.18 -12.06
C ALA A 339 2.35 1.84 -11.32
N SER A 340 2.42 3.17 -11.23
CA SER A 340 3.46 3.85 -10.43
C SER A 340 3.25 3.70 -8.93
N ALA A 341 2.01 3.61 -8.43
CA ALA A 341 1.74 3.26 -7.04
C ALA A 341 2.28 1.88 -6.63
N ALA A 342 2.33 0.93 -7.56
CA ALA A 342 3.00 -0.36 -7.35
C ALA A 342 4.54 -0.23 -7.27
N HIS A 343 5.12 0.90 -7.67
CA HIS A 343 6.55 1.22 -7.49
C HIS A 343 6.82 2.10 -6.26
N ARG A 344 5.83 2.83 -5.74
CA ARG A 344 5.95 3.70 -4.53
C ARG A 344 6.35 3.01 -3.22
N GLY A 345 6.55 1.68 -3.21
CA GLY A 345 7.07 0.98 -2.03
C GLY A 345 8.56 1.24 -1.74
N ASN A 346 9.31 1.79 -2.70
CA ASN A 346 10.75 2.06 -2.58
C ASN A 346 11.11 3.56 -2.53
N GLY A 347 10.11 4.45 -2.47
CA GLY A 347 10.30 5.91 -2.41
C GLY A 347 10.92 6.55 -3.66
N CYS A 348 11.12 5.82 -4.76
CA CYS A 348 11.91 6.30 -5.91
C CYS A 348 11.17 7.29 -6.83
N ASP A 349 9.85 7.36 -6.74
CA ASP A 349 9.05 8.23 -7.60
C ASP A 349 9.19 9.70 -7.18
N ARG A 350 9.36 10.56 -8.18
CA ARG A 350 9.28 12.01 -7.98
C ARG A 350 7.88 12.40 -7.53
N ILE A 351 7.80 13.31 -6.58
CA ILE A 351 6.54 13.81 -6.05
C ILE A 351 6.16 15.15 -6.68
N VAL A 352 4.87 15.49 -6.59
CA VAL A 352 4.37 16.78 -7.08
C VAL A 352 5.00 17.91 -6.27
N PRO A 353 5.56 18.96 -6.91
CA PRO A 353 6.12 20.11 -6.22
C PRO A 353 5.11 20.76 -5.26
N PHE A 354 5.57 21.13 -4.06
CA PHE A 354 4.78 21.87 -3.09
C PHE A 354 5.59 23.01 -2.44
N PRO A 355 4.93 24.06 -1.90
CA PRO A 355 5.62 25.14 -1.18
C PRO A 355 6.34 24.61 0.06
N SER A 356 7.65 24.82 0.14
CA SER A 356 8.44 24.37 1.29
C SER A 356 8.06 25.13 2.57
N THR A 357 8.01 24.41 3.68
CA THR A 357 7.78 24.92 5.04
C THR A 357 8.97 24.61 5.94
N ALA A 358 8.93 25.02 7.20
CA ALA A 358 9.97 24.71 8.18
C ALA A 358 10.11 23.20 8.45
N ASP A 359 9.01 22.45 8.35
CA ASP A 359 8.94 21.03 8.70
C ASP A 359 8.85 20.07 7.49
N HIS A 360 8.73 20.63 6.27
CA HIS A 360 8.63 19.86 5.03
C HIS A 360 9.18 20.66 3.86
N VAL A 361 10.26 20.16 3.24
CA VAL A 361 11.01 20.86 2.19
C VAL A 361 10.99 20.04 0.91
N TYR A 362 10.61 20.66 -0.20
CA TYR A 362 10.67 20.07 -1.53
C TYR A 362 11.95 20.50 -2.27
N PHE A 363 12.64 19.55 -2.88
CA PHE A 363 13.88 19.77 -3.62
C PHE A 363 13.63 19.63 -5.12
N LEU A 364 13.57 20.78 -5.81
CA LEU A 364 13.34 20.82 -7.26
C LEU A 364 14.41 20.07 -8.05
N GLN A 365 15.63 19.99 -7.51
CA GLN A 365 16.80 19.37 -8.15
C GLN A 365 16.59 17.87 -8.39
N THR A 366 15.93 17.18 -7.47
CA THR A 366 15.75 15.73 -7.52
C THR A 366 14.29 15.33 -7.70
N GLY A 367 13.35 16.22 -7.36
CA GLY A 367 11.92 15.94 -7.38
C GLY A 367 11.41 15.23 -6.12
N HIS A 368 12.16 15.32 -5.01
CA HIS A 368 11.88 14.64 -3.75
C HIS A 368 11.76 15.62 -2.58
N SER A 369 11.25 15.15 -1.44
CA SER A 369 11.12 15.94 -0.22
C SER A 369 11.83 15.39 1.00
N LEU A 370 12.02 16.27 1.99
CA LEU A 370 12.41 15.90 3.35
C LEU A 370 11.40 16.45 4.34
N ALA A 371 11.00 15.63 5.30
CA ALA A 371 10.12 16.02 6.39
C ALA A 371 10.61 15.49 7.74
N GLY A 372 9.96 15.94 8.81
CA GLY A 372 9.98 15.24 10.10
C GLY A 372 11.38 15.00 10.68
N ARG A 373 11.68 13.75 11.02
CA ARG A 373 12.94 13.38 11.72
C ARG A 373 14.15 13.50 10.80
N PHE A 374 14.04 13.04 9.56
CA PHE A 374 15.15 13.09 8.61
C PHE A 374 15.47 14.51 8.18
N LEU A 375 14.47 15.39 8.02
CA LEU A 375 14.72 16.81 7.79
C LEU A 375 15.50 17.44 8.95
N ARG A 376 15.07 17.20 10.20
CA ARG A 376 15.77 17.74 11.39
C ARG A 376 17.20 17.22 11.50
N TYR A 377 17.40 15.91 11.31
CA TYR A 377 18.72 15.31 11.33
C TYR A 377 19.61 15.87 10.22
N TRP A 378 19.10 15.95 8.98
CA TRP A 378 19.81 16.53 7.85
C TRP A 378 20.25 17.97 8.17
N GLN A 379 19.36 18.81 8.70
CA GLN A 379 19.67 20.20 9.06
C GLN A 379 20.72 20.32 10.18
N GLN A 380 20.65 19.45 11.19
CA GLN A 380 21.54 19.50 12.36
C GLN A 380 22.94 18.93 12.08
N HIS A 381 23.05 17.99 11.13
CA HIS A 381 24.28 17.23 10.90
C HIS A 381 24.96 17.57 9.55
N GLY A 382 24.79 18.80 9.07
CA GLY A 382 25.57 19.38 7.96
C GLY A 382 24.85 19.48 6.60
N GLY A 383 23.62 18.98 6.52
CA GLY A 383 22.69 19.22 5.42
C GLY A 383 23.26 18.90 4.04
N LEU A 384 23.05 19.83 3.10
CA LEU A 384 23.38 19.65 1.69
C LEU A 384 24.87 19.36 1.48
N ALA A 385 25.74 19.99 2.27
CA ALA A 385 27.19 19.84 2.14
C ALA A 385 27.69 18.44 2.48
N ILE A 386 27.00 17.75 3.41
CA ILE A 386 27.41 16.42 3.89
C ILE A 386 26.63 15.33 3.17
N TYR A 387 25.30 15.44 3.06
CA TYR A 387 24.44 14.35 2.58
C TYR A 387 24.01 14.50 1.13
N GLY A 388 24.01 15.73 0.60
CA GLY A 388 23.42 16.03 -0.69
C GLY A 388 21.89 16.10 -0.66
N TYR A 389 21.30 16.08 -1.85
CA TYR A 389 19.84 16.08 -2.05
C TYR A 389 19.21 14.71 -1.74
N PRO A 390 17.94 14.66 -1.30
CA PRO A 390 17.19 13.40 -1.24
C PRO A 390 16.97 12.82 -2.63
N LEU A 391 17.10 11.50 -2.75
CA LEU A 391 16.90 10.73 -3.98
C LEU A 391 15.67 9.83 -3.93
N THR A 392 15.04 9.72 -2.77
CA THR A 392 13.77 9.03 -2.57
C THR A 392 12.91 9.81 -1.58
N GLU A 393 11.63 9.46 -1.45
CA GLU A 393 10.85 9.70 -0.24
C GLU A 393 11.23 8.70 0.86
N GLU A 394 10.77 8.98 2.09
CA GLU A 394 10.81 8.01 3.19
C GLU A 394 10.02 6.76 2.81
N HIS A 395 10.63 5.58 2.97
CA HIS A 395 9.99 4.28 2.74
C HIS A 395 10.55 3.24 3.71
N THR A 396 10.04 2.01 3.67
CA THR A 396 10.53 0.93 4.56
C THR A 396 11.45 -0.02 3.81
N GLU A 397 12.57 -0.39 4.42
CA GLU A 397 13.51 -1.39 3.90
C GLU A 397 13.82 -2.44 5.00
N ILE A 398 14.03 -3.70 4.60
CA ILE A 398 14.54 -4.74 5.49
C ILE A 398 16.06 -4.58 5.55
N SER A 399 16.60 -4.31 6.74
CA SER A 399 18.04 -4.26 6.94
C SER A 399 18.70 -5.60 6.65
N ALA A 400 19.68 -5.58 5.76
CA ALA A 400 20.52 -6.75 5.48
C ALA A 400 21.39 -7.18 6.68
N THR A 401 21.56 -6.34 7.70
CA THR A 401 22.45 -6.61 8.84
C THR A 401 21.76 -7.37 9.96
N ASP A 402 20.48 -7.08 10.22
CA ASP A 402 19.75 -7.67 11.34
C ASP A 402 18.33 -8.16 10.98
N GLY A 403 17.92 -8.03 9.72
CA GLY A 403 16.64 -8.50 9.20
C GLY A 403 15.42 -7.69 9.68
N LYS A 404 15.62 -6.56 10.38
CA LYS A 404 14.51 -5.72 10.84
C LYS A 404 14.09 -4.74 9.78
N VAL A 405 12.84 -4.30 9.87
CA VAL A 405 12.28 -3.25 9.01
C VAL A 405 12.61 -1.89 9.62
N TYR A 406 13.19 -1.01 8.81
CA TYR A 406 13.47 0.37 9.17
C TYR A 406 12.82 1.33 8.20
N THR A 407 12.39 2.49 8.69
CA THR A 407 12.11 3.64 7.82
C THR A 407 13.45 4.18 7.34
N VAL A 408 13.60 4.32 6.03
CA VAL A 408 14.82 4.76 5.37
C VAL A 408 14.54 5.84 4.33
N GLN A 409 15.57 6.62 4.02
CA GLN A 409 15.54 7.55 2.89
C GLN A 409 16.93 7.69 2.30
N TYR A 410 17.03 7.65 0.97
CA TYR A 410 18.30 7.78 0.27
C TYR A 410 18.57 9.25 -0.09
N PHE A 411 19.85 9.61 -0.01
CA PHE A 411 20.43 10.88 -0.37
C PHE A 411 21.60 10.63 -1.33
N GLU A 412 22.14 11.66 -1.96
CA GLU A 412 23.29 11.50 -2.86
C GLU A 412 24.49 10.81 -2.20
N ARG A 413 24.76 11.11 -0.93
CA ARG A 413 25.97 10.64 -0.23
C ARG A 413 25.69 9.66 0.89
N ASN A 414 24.42 9.41 1.23
CA ASN A 414 24.09 8.49 2.31
C ASN A 414 22.66 7.93 2.26
N ARG A 415 22.35 7.03 3.19
CA ARG A 415 21.02 6.53 3.51
C ARG A 415 20.76 6.75 4.99
N PHE A 416 19.66 7.43 5.33
CA PHE A 416 19.24 7.55 6.72
C PHE A 416 18.36 6.38 7.10
N GLU A 417 18.47 5.94 8.35
CA GLU A 417 17.67 4.87 8.95
C GLU A 417 17.13 5.35 10.29
N TYR A 418 15.84 5.19 10.51
CA TYR A 418 15.21 5.52 11.78
C TYR A 418 15.17 4.28 12.69
N HIS A 419 15.84 4.38 13.84
CA HIS A 419 15.98 3.34 14.85
C HIS A 419 15.19 3.72 16.12
N PRO A 420 13.88 3.42 16.20
CA PRO A 420 13.02 3.88 17.30
C PRO A 420 13.37 3.32 18.69
N ALA A 421 14.18 2.26 18.73
CA ALA A 421 14.67 1.68 19.98
C ALA A 421 15.78 2.55 20.63
N ASN A 422 16.44 3.41 19.84
CA ASN A 422 17.48 4.30 20.33
C ASN A 422 16.86 5.62 20.82
N GLN A 423 17.50 6.23 21.81
CA GLN A 423 17.12 7.57 22.25
C GLN A 423 17.79 8.63 21.37
N PRO A 424 17.11 9.76 21.08
CA PRO A 424 17.75 10.90 20.43
C PRO A 424 19.02 11.33 21.17
N PRO A 425 20.09 11.75 20.46
CA PRO A 425 20.16 11.97 19.01
C PRO A 425 20.54 10.73 18.18
N TYR A 426 20.52 9.52 18.75
CA TYR A 426 20.97 8.28 18.11
C TYR A 426 19.83 7.46 17.46
N ASP A 427 18.65 8.05 17.36
CA ASP A 427 17.46 7.47 16.75
C ASP A 427 17.46 7.60 15.22
N VAL A 428 18.36 8.40 14.64
CA VAL A 428 18.67 8.38 13.20
C VAL A 428 20.13 7.97 13.03
N LEU A 429 20.35 6.89 12.30
CA LEU A 429 21.67 6.38 11.97
C LEU A 429 21.89 6.39 10.46
N LEU A 430 23.15 6.51 10.04
CA LEU A 430 23.52 6.29 8.64
C LEU A 430 23.60 4.78 8.37
N GLY A 431 23.12 4.37 7.20
CA GLY A 431 23.25 3.00 6.71
C GLY A 431 24.72 2.62 6.47
N LEU A 432 25.01 1.31 6.47
CA LEU A 432 26.37 0.79 6.31
C LEU A 432 26.84 0.80 4.84
N LEU A 433 26.69 1.93 4.15
CA LEU A 433 26.96 2.02 2.71
C LEU A 433 28.42 1.77 2.36
N GLY A 434 29.37 2.06 3.26
CA GLY A 434 30.78 1.78 3.01
C GLY A 434 31.11 0.29 3.10
N VAL A 435 30.49 -0.45 4.02
CA VAL A 435 30.55 -1.93 4.05
C VAL A 435 29.97 -2.50 2.76
N GLN A 436 28.80 -2.01 2.35
CA GLN A 436 28.12 -2.48 1.13
C GLN A 436 28.95 -2.21 -0.13
N ALA A 437 29.59 -1.04 -0.22
CA ALA A 437 30.40 -0.66 -1.37
C ALA A 437 31.71 -1.47 -1.49
N LEU A 438 32.32 -1.87 -0.37
CA LEU A 438 33.52 -2.73 -0.39
C LEU A 438 33.20 -4.19 -0.67
N GLY A 439 32.03 -4.69 -0.24
CA GLY A 439 31.73 -6.13 -0.26
C GLY A 439 32.78 -6.91 0.53
N ASP A 440 33.41 -7.92 -0.09
CA ASP A 440 34.48 -8.71 0.53
C ASP A 440 35.89 -8.07 0.38
N ASN A 441 36.01 -6.92 -0.28
CA ASN A 441 37.29 -6.30 -0.63
C ASN A 441 37.82 -5.38 0.49
N PHE A 442 37.96 -5.89 1.70
CA PHE A 442 38.59 -5.16 2.80
C PHE A 442 40.11 -5.08 2.58
N ALA A 443 40.70 -3.91 2.87
CA ALA A 443 42.15 -3.76 2.82
C ALA A 443 42.82 -4.67 3.88
N PRO A 444 44.03 -5.19 3.63
CA PRO A 444 44.71 -6.02 4.61
C PRO A 444 45.00 -5.21 5.90
N PRO A 445 44.87 -5.84 7.08
CA PRO A 445 45.19 -5.21 8.35
C PRO A 445 46.60 -4.63 8.40
N ARG A 446 46.78 -3.53 9.12
CA ARG A 446 48.08 -2.91 9.38
C ARG A 446 48.57 -3.22 10.80
N ASP A 447 49.90 -3.31 10.95
CA ASP A 447 50.57 -3.33 12.25
C ASP A 447 50.25 -2.09 13.09
N PRO A 448 50.07 -2.21 14.42
CA PRO A 448 49.75 -1.08 15.28
C PRO A 448 50.72 0.09 15.16
N VAL A 449 50.17 1.30 15.06
CA VAL A 449 50.91 2.55 15.02
C VAL A 449 50.49 3.42 16.20
N SER A 450 51.42 4.14 16.83
CA SER A 450 51.10 5.06 17.92
C SER A 450 50.30 6.26 17.44
N ASP A 451 49.31 6.64 18.24
CA ASP A 451 48.50 7.83 18.02
C ASP A 451 49.32 9.13 18.13
N THR A 452 48.94 10.14 17.35
CA THR A 452 49.48 11.49 17.44
C THR A 452 48.36 12.52 17.34
N SER A 453 48.69 13.81 17.39
CA SER A 453 47.69 14.88 17.16
C SER A 453 47.09 14.87 15.74
N THR A 454 47.66 14.12 14.80
CA THR A 454 47.23 14.08 13.39
C THR A 454 46.91 12.67 12.91
N GLN A 455 46.91 11.66 13.78
CA GLN A 455 46.57 10.29 13.40
C GLN A 455 46.05 9.47 14.58
N HIS A 456 45.20 8.50 14.28
CA HIS A 456 44.68 7.53 15.24
C HIS A 456 44.59 6.15 14.60
N TYR A 457 45.14 5.14 15.28
CA TYR A 457 45.02 3.73 14.90
C TYR A 457 43.83 3.09 15.59
N PHE A 458 42.93 2.50 14.81
CA PHE A 458 41.74 1.81 15.33
C PHE A 458 42.03 0.31 15.46
N PRO A 459 42.26 -0.22 16.68
CA PRO A 459 42.54 -1.64 16.87
C PRO A 459 41.36 -2.55 16.48
N GLU A 460 40.13 -2.03 16.49
CA GLU A 460 38.91 -2.77 16.15
C GLU A 460 38.90 -3.22 14.69
N THR A 461 39.42 -2.40 13.79
CA THR A 461 39.48 -2.67 12.35
C THR A 461 40.91 -2.77 11.81
N GLN A 462 41.90 -2.48 12.65
CA GLN A 462 43.34 -2.50 12.32
C GLN A 462 43.73 -1.52 11.20
N HIS A 463 43.05 -0.38 11.13
CA HIS A 463 43.26 0.67 10.13
C HIS A 463 43.66 2.01 10.74
N LEU A 464 44.44 2.78 9.98
CA LEU A 464 44.93 4.09 10.39
C LEU A 464 44.10 5.20 9.75
N LEU A 465 43.63 6.13 10.57
CA LEU A 465 43.06 7.37 10.12
C LEU A 465 44.03 8.52 10.42
N ARG A 466 44.32 9.38 9.44
CA ARG A 466 45.32 10.43 9.60
C ARG A 466 44.99 11.70 8.83
N GLY A 467 45.76 12.77 9.10
CA GLY A 467 45.77 14.01 8.33
C GLY A 467 44.38 14.66 8.21
N GLY A 468 44.03 15.05 6.97
CA GLY A 468 42.76 15.71 6.67
C GLY A 468 41.55 14.86 7.00
N PHE A 469 41.60 13.56 6.73
CA PHE A 469 40.49 12.65 7.06
C PHE A 469 40.30 12.47 8.57
N PHE A 470 41.37 12.40 9.35
CA PHE A 470 41.27 12.36 10.81
C PHE A 470 40.65 13.64 11.37
N ASN A 471 41.12 14.80 10.91
CA ASN A 471 40.59 16.09 11.34
C ASN A 471 39.09 16.21 10.99
N TYR A 472 38.72 15.81 9.77
CA TYR A 472 37.34 15.84 9.32
C TYR A 472 36.45 14.89 10.14
N TRP A 473 36.89 13.66 10.33
CA TRP A 473 36.17 12.67 11.14
C TRP A 473 35.90 13.19 12.55
N GLN A 474 36.90 13.79 13.21
CA GLN A 474 36.75 14.36 14.55
C GLN A 474 35.77 15.54 14.60
N GLN A 475 35.78 16.40 13.58
CA GLN A 475 34.94 17.60 13.54
C GLN A 475 33.48 17.32 13.16
N HIS A 476 33.21 16.24 12.43
CA HIS A 476 31.90 15.97 11.82
C HIS A 476 31.15 14.78 12.43
N GLY A 477 31.47 14.39 13.67
CA GLY A 477 30.68 13.44 14.46
C GLY A 477 31.33 12.07 14.71
N GLY A 478 32.51 11.84 14.14
CA GLY A 478 33.37 10.71 14.43
C GLY A 478 32.68 9.35 14.31
N LEU A 479 32.88 8.50 15.31
CA LEU A 479 32.47 7.09 15.28
C LEU A 479 30.96 6.94 15.12
N ALA A 480 30.19 7.80 15.79
CA ALA A 480 28.73 7.76 15.73
C ALA A 480 28.21 8.07 14.32
N GLN A 481 28.91 8.93 13.58
CA GLN A 481 28.50 9.36 12.25
C GLN A 481 29.01 8.43 11.15
N PHE A 482 30.31 8.14 11.16
CA PHE A 482 31.00 7.52 10.04
C PHE A 482 31.31 6.04 10.27
N GLY A 483 31.33 5.60 11.53
CA GLY A 483 31.83 4.29 11.93
C GLY A 483 33.35 4.18 11.89
N TYR A 484 33.82 2.94 12.04
CA TYR A 484 35.25 2.63 11.98
C TYR A 484 35.80 2.70 10.56
N PRO A 485 37.07 3.08 10.36
CA PRO A 485 37.73 2.96 9.05
C PRO A 485 37.87 1.48 8.67
N LEU A 486 37.56 1.15 7.42
CA LEU A 486 37.63 -0.20 6.83
C LEU A 486 38.81 -0.35 5.87
N THR A 487 39.49 0.76 5.57
CA THR A 487 40.70 0.80 4.76
C THR A 487 41.65 1.83 5.35
N ASP A 488 42.93 1.78 4.95
CA ASP A 488 43.79 2.98 4.97
C ASP A 488 43.43 3.89 3.77
N GLU A 489 44.09 5.04 3.64
CA GLU A 489 43.98 5.90 2.45
C GLU A 489 44.43 5.16 1.18
N ILE A 490 43.57 5.11 0.18
CA ILE A 490 43.83 4.50 -1.14
C ILE A 490 43.59 5.51 -2.25
N ALA A 491 44.17 5.27 -3.43
CA ALA A 491 43.89 6.05 -4.63
C ALA A 491 42.82 5.36 -5.47
N GLU A 492 41.73 6.07 -5.78
CA GLU A 492 40.62 5.55 -6.57
C GLU A 492 40.26 6.53 -7.70
N THR A 493 39.95 6.00 -8.88
CA THR A 493 39.42 6.82 -9.99
C THR A 493 37.93 7.06 -9.78
N SER A 494 37.54 8.32 -9.61
CA SER A 494 36.13 8.69 -9.49
C SER A 494 35.37 8.32 -10.76
N PRO A 495 34.23 7.61 -10.64
CA PRO A 495 33.38 7.30 -11.77
C PRO A 495 32.62 8.53 -12.31
N THR A 496 32.59 9.64 -11.57
CA THR A 496 31.82 10.84 -11.96
C THR A 496 32.58 11.78 -12.89
N ASP A 497 33.89 11.93 -12.70
CA ASP A 497 34.72 12.85 -13.49
C ASP A 497 36.01 12.23 -14.04
N GLY A 498 36.29 10.96 -13.72
CA GLY A 498 37.45 10.21 -14.19
C GLY A 498 38.77 10.61 -13.55
N LYS A 499 38.78 11.48 -12.53
CA LYS A 499 40.01 11.86 -11.82
C LYS A 499 40.35 10.87 -10.71
N VAL A 500 41.63 10.80 -10.34
CA VAL A 500 42.09 10.00 -9.21
C VAL A 500 42.03 10.84 -7.95
N TYR A 501 41.31 10.35 -6.95
CA TYR A 501 41.20 10.95 -5.63
C TYR A 501 41.83 10.05 -4.57
N THR A 502 42.33 10.66 -3.49
CA THR A 502 42.65 9.90 -2.28
C THR A 502 41.33 9.66 -1.55
N VAL A 503 41.03 8.41 -1.23
CA VAL A 503 39.78 8.00 -0.59
C VAL A 503 40.05 7.09 0.59
N GLN A 504 39.12 7.04 1.54
CA GLN A 504 39.15 6.08 2.64
C GLN A 504 37.72 5.63 2.95
N TYR A 505 37.53 4.32 3.08
CA TYR A 505 36.22 3.75 3.40
C TYR A 505 36.07 3.58 4.90
N PHE A 506 34.85 3.83 5.37
CA PHE A 506 34.39 3.62 6.74
C PHE A 506 33.13 2.76 6.70
N GLU A 507 32.65 2.29 7.84
CA GLU A 507 31.42 1.47 7.89
C GLU A 507 30.24 2.12 7.16
N ARG A 508 30.06 3.43 7.31
CA ARG A 508 28.86 4.15 6.84
C ARG A 508 29.08 5.04 5.61
N VAL A 509 30.33 5.34 5.27
CA VAL A 509 30.68 6.36 4.27
C VAL A 509 32.00 6.05 3.56
N ARG A 510 32.24 6.76 2.45
CA ARG A 510 33.56 6.92 1.84
C ARG A 510 33.95 8.39 1.92
N PHE A 511 35.15 8.70 2.42
CA PHE A 511 35.72 10.03 2.31
C PHE A 511 36.52 10.17 1.02
N GLU A 512 36.46 11.34 0.41
CA GLU A 512 37.21 11.72 -0.79
C GLU A 512 37.93 13.05 -0.54
N PHE A 513 39.23 13.09 -0.81
CA PHE A 513 40.04 14.30 -0.68
C PHE A 513 40.09 15.05 -2.01
N HIS A 514 39.56 16.27 -2.01
CA HIS A 514 39.47 17.18 -3.15
C HIS A 514 40.47 18.34 -3.00
N PRO A 515 41.71 18.20 -3.51
CA PRO A 515 42.75 19.24 -3.37
C PRO A 515 42.40 20.55 -4.09
N GLU A 516 41.42 20.53 -5.00
CA GLU A 516 40.87 21.71 -5.66
C GLU A 516 40.06 22.62 -4.73
N ASN A 517 39.56 22.10 -3.61
CA ASN A 517 38.78 22.84 -2.63
C ASN A 517 39.67 23.39 -1.51
N GLN A 518 39.26 24.51 -0.91
CA GLN A 518 39.93 25.04 0.28
C GLN A 518 39.37 24.38 1.55
N PRO A 519 40.23 24.09 2.55
CA PRO A 519 39.77 23.66 3.86
C PRO A 519 38.72 24.63 4.45
N PRO A 520 37.67 24.12 5.12
CA PRO A 520 37.44 22.72 5.50
C PRO A 520 36.66 21.88 4.46
N ASN A 521 36.49 22.36 3.22
CA ASN A 521 35.66 21.69 2.20
C ASN A 521 36.47 20.78 1.25
N ASP A 522 37.71 20.47 1.63
CA ASP A 522 38.66 19.62 0.92
C ASP A 522 38.46 18.13 1.19
N VAL A 523 37.57 17.76 2.12
CA VAL A 523 37.09 16.39 2.33
C VAL A 523 35.59 16.35 2.10
N LEU A 524 35.15 15.50 1.16
CA LEU A 524 33.74 15.28 0.84
C LEU A 524 33.36 13.81 1.07
N LEU A 525 32.08 13.55 1.31
CA LEU A 525 31.57 12.19 1.27
C LEU A 525 31.33 11.77 -0.19
N GLY A 526 31.76 10.56 -0.51
CA GLY A 526 31.49 9.93 -1.80
C GLY A 526 30.01 9.68 -2.04
N LEU A 527 29.63 9.56 -3.31
CA LEU A 527 28.24 9.44 -3.76
C LEU A 527 27.66 8.03 -3.59
N LEU A 528 27.97 7.36 -2.48
CA LEU A 528 27.55 5.97 -2.24
C LEU A 528 26.03 5.81 -2.22
N GLY A 529 25.29 6.87 -1.89
CA GLY A 529 23.83 6.85 -1.95
C GLY A 529 23.28 6.81 -3.38
N VAL A 530 23.93 7.49 -4.34
CA VAL A 530 23.59 7.40 -5.77
C VAL A 530 23.80 5.98 -6.30
N ASP A 531 24.89 5.33 -5.90
CA ASP A 531 25.21 3.98 -6.39
C ASP A 531 24.22 2.94 -5.85
N ASN A 532 23.82 3.08 -4.58
CA ASN A 532 22.84 2.17 -3.97
C ASN A 532 21.42 2.42 -4.46
N VAL A 533 20.99 3.67 -4.61
CA VAL A 533 19.62 3.98 -5.05
C VAL A 533 19.33 3.45 -6.47
N ARG A 534 20.35 3.37 -7.34
CA ARG A 534 20.24 2.75 -8.67
C ARG A 534 19.84 1.28 -8.60
N THR A 535 20.19 0.55 -7.55
CA THR A 535 19.80 -0.86 -7.41
C THR A 535 18.35 -1.03 -6.95
N ILE A 536 17.76 0.02 -6.38
CA ILE A 536 16.43 0.01 -5.75
C ILE A 536 15.37 0.67 -6.64
N CYS A 537 15.79 1.64 -7.46
CA CYS A 537 14.93 2.46 -8.31
C CYS A 537 14.93 2.08 -9.80
N HIS A 538 15.52 0.93 -10.18
CA HIS A 538 15.60 0.45 -11.56
C HIS A 538 14.89 -0.88 -11.79
#